data_AF-A0A2P2IB87-F1
#
_entry.id   AF-A0A2P2IB87-F1
#
_cell.length_a   1.000
_cell.length_b   1.000
_cell.length_c   1.000
_cell.angle_alpha   90.00
_cell.angle_beta   90.00
_cell.angle_gamma   90.00
#
_symmetry.space_group_name_H-M   'P 1'
#
loop_
_entity.id
_entity.type
_entity.pdbx_description
1 polymer ?
#
loop_
_entity_poly.entity_id
_entity_poly.type
_entity_poly.pdbx_seq_one_letter_code
_entity_poly.pdbx_strand_id
1 'polypeptide(L)'
;VQLSALRRVVTRMLEDSQERLVYRSHVYISTDIAGFVASPGDLAYPGKLEMMEQIAQEIAASTRAARLASRGHGRTNSDASSMVSINSEGSYSNSSVTTTNERFSRVGSSPADLHGMWYPTLRRTLMCLSKLYRCVDKAIFQGVSLEAVNACLLSLSSAGGSIAATSSPTHASLFQIKHLLILREQLAPFQVESILVETSLDWSKLKDAAYGLVQQRANLFSFGSNNAILQFIVEGTPNVTEHQMDSKRDVDM
;
A
#
# COMPACT_ATOMS: atom_id res chain seq x y z
N VAL A 1 -30.92 -20.90 -31.36
CA VAL A 1 -29.69 -20.92 -32.19
C VAL A 1 -29.03 -19.54 -32.31
N GLN A 2 -29.76 -18.45 -32.55
CA GLN A 2 -29.14 -17.12 -32.65
C GLN A 2 -28.51 -16.60 -31.34
N LEU A 3 -29.08 -16.93 -30.18
CA LEU A 3 -28.55 -16.54 -28.86
C LEU A 3 -27.19 -17.19 -28.52
N SER A 4 -26.89 -18.39 -29.04
CA SER A 4 -25.60 -19.04 -28.78
C SER A 4 -24.46 -18.40 -29.58
N ALA A 5 -24.73 -17.93 -30.80
CA ALA A 5 -23.78 -17.15 -31.59
C ALA A 5 -23.48 -15.81 -30.92
N LEU A 6 -24.52 -15.09 -30.45
CA LEU A 6 -24.34 -13.84 -29.71
C LEU A 6 -23.54 -14.04 -28.42
N ARG A 7 -23.89 -15.07 -27.63
CA ARG A 7 -23.13 -15.41 -26.41
C ARG A 7 -21.65 -15.63 -26.70
N ARG A 8 -21.31 -16.37 -27.76
CA ARG A 8 -19.92 -16.63 -28.15
C ARG A 8 -19.15 -15.35 -28.51
N VAL A 9 -19.80 -14.43 -29.21
CA VAL A 9 -19.18 -13.14 -29.57
C VAL A 9 -18.97 -12.28 -28.33
N VAL A 10 -19.97 -12.17 -27.46
CA VAL A 10 -19.88 -11.39 -26.21
C VAL A 10 -18.82 -11.96 -25.26
N THR A 11 -18.73 -13.28 -25.11
CA THR A 11 -17.68 -13.92 -24.28
C THR A 11 -16.29 -13.62 -24.82
N ARG A 12 -16.07 -13.71 -26.15
CA ARG A 12 -14.77 -13.35 -26.74
C ARG A 12 -14.41 -11.88 -26.56
N MET A 13 -15.40 -10.98 -26.69
CA MET A 13 -15.19 -9.56 -26.44
C MET A 13 -14.88 -9.27 -24.97
N LEU A 14 -15.51 -9.99 -24.04
CA LEU A 14 -15.22 -9.89 -22.62
C LEU A 14 -13.80 -10.36 -22.31
N GLU A 15 -13.37 -11.49 -22.87
CA GLU A 15 -12.01 -12.03 -22.71
C GLU A 15 -10.94 -11.05 -23.23
N ASP A 16 -11.09 -10.52 -24.45
CA ASP A 16 -10.17 -9.49 -25.01
C ASP A 16 -10.16 -8.21 -24.16
N SER A 17 -11.32 -7.78 -23.65
CA SER A 17 -11.40 -6.61 -22.78
C SER A 17 -10.71 -6.83 -21.44
N GLN A 18 -10.86 -8.03 -20.85
CA GLN A 18 -10.19 -8.42 -19.61
C GLN A 18 -8.67 -8.48 -19.79
N GLU A 19 -8.18 -9.13 -20.86
CA GLU A 19 -6.76 -9.20 -21.17
C GLU A 19 -6.14 -7.80 -21.33
N ARG A 20 -6.81 -6.93 -22.09
CA ARG A 20 -6.39 -5.53 -22.26
C ARG A 20 -6.39 -4.76 -20.94
N LEU A 21 -7.41 -4.95 -20.09
CA LEU A 21 -7.48 -4.29 -18.79
C LEU A 21 -6.30 -4.70 -17.90
N VAL A 22 -6.00 -6.00 -17.82
CA VAL A 22 -4.86 -6.53 -17.05
C VAL A 22 -3.54 -5.99 -17.60
N TYR A 23 -3.34 -6.05 -18.92
CA TYR A 23 -2.15 -5.51 -19.56
C TYR A 23 -1.96 -4.01 -19.27
N ARG A 24 -3.02 -3.21 -19.42
CA ARG A 24 -2.98 -1.78 -19.13
C ARG A 24 -2.67 -1.49 -17.66
N SER A 25 -3.16 -2.33 -16.76
CA SER A 25 -2.87 -2.24 -15.32
C SER A 25 -1.39 -2.48 -15.03
N HIS A 26 -0.82 -3.55 -15.61
CA HIS A 26 0.60 -3.85 -15.48
C HIS A 26 1.48 -2.75 -16.07
N VAL A 27 1.14 -2.21 -17.25
CA VAL A 27 1.87 -1.09 -17.86
C VAL A 27 1.83 0.14 -16.95
N TYR A 28 0.67 0.47 -16.38
CA TYR A 28 0.55 1.57 -15.43
C TYR A 28 1.39 1.34 -14.17
N ILE A 29 1.37 0.14 -13.59
CA ILE A 29 2.20 -0.18 -12.41
C ILE A 29 3.69 -0.03 -12.75
N SER A 30 4.13 -0.58 -13.87
CA SER A 30 5.52 -0.52 -14.31
C SER A 30 5.99 0.92 -14.57
N THR A 31 5.16 1.74 -15.23
CA THR A 31 5.56 3.09 -15.67
C THR A 31 5.32 4.16 -14.61
N ASP A 32 4.13 4.18 -14.00
CA ASP A 32 3.69 5.24 -13.10
C ASP A 32 3.98 4.96 -11.62
N ILE A 33 4.26 3.71 -11.23
CA ILE A 33 4.55 3.34 -9.83
C ILE A 33 6.02 2.92 -9.70
N ALA A 34 6.45 1.88 -10.41
CA ALA A 34 7.83 1.38 -10.33
C ALA A 34 8.83 2.36 -10.97
N GLY A 35 8.48 2.94 -12.12
CA GLY A 35 9.28 3.96 -12.82
C GLY A 35 9.17 5.38 -12.25
N PHE A 36 8.47 5.58 -11.13
CA PHE A 36 8.28 6.90 -10.56
C PHE A 36 9.58 7.47 -9.99
N VAL A 37 9.93 8.68 -10.43
CA VAL A 37 11.06 9.45 -9.90
C VAL A 37 10.54 10.54 -8.98
N ALA A 38 10.94 10.49 -7.71
CA ALA A 38 10.54 11.46 -6.70
C ALA A 38 11.06 12.86 -7.02
N SER A 39 10.19 13.86 -6.98
CA SER A 39 10.63 15.25 -7.08
C SER A 39 11.21 15.74 -5.75
N PRO A 40 12.07 16.78 -5.74
CA PRO A 40 12.61 17.33 -4.50
C PRO A 40 11.52 17.76 -3.49
N GLY A 41 10.37 18.22 -3.98
CA GLY A 41 9.22 18.57 -3.15
C GLY A 41 8.50 17.36 -2.51
N ASP A 42 8.57 16.18 -3.13
CA ASP A 42 8.02 14.94 -2.55
C ASP A 42 8.89 14.42 -1.41
N LEU A 43 10.19 14.74 -1.46
CA LEU A 43 11.22 14.35 -0.49
C LEU A 43 11.45 15.42 0.60
N ALA A 44 10.73 16.54 0.54
CA ALA A 44 10.90 17.67 1.46
C ALA A 44 10.37 17.36 2.88
N TYR A 45 11.06 16.46 3.58
CA TYR A 45 10.74 16.02 4.93
C TYR A 45 11.92 16.38 5.86
N PRO A 46 11.68 17.03 7.02
CA PRO A 46 10.38 17.31 7.66
C PRO A 46 9.73 18.63 7.24
N GLY A 47 10.38 19.51 6.47
CA GLY A 47 9.92 20.88 6.23
C GLY A 47 8.48 21.01 5.74
N LYS A 48 7.99 20.05 4.93
CA LYS A 48 6.59 19.98 4.50
C LYS A 48 5.61 19.81 5.68
N LEU A 49 5.98 19.07 6.72
CA LEU A 49 5.15 18.87 7.92
C LEU A 49 5.12 20.11 8.81
N GLU A 50 6.26 20.77 9.00
CA GLU A 50 6.36 21.98 9.84
C GLU A 50 5.54 23.12 9.25
N MET A 51 5.62 23.31 7.92
CA MET A 51 4.80 24.31 7.22
C MET A 51 3.31 24.04 7.38
N MET A 52 2.87 22.77 7.29
CA MET A 52 1.47 22.42 7.51
C MET A 52 1.02 22.68 8.95
N GLU A 53 1.88 22.40 9.92
CA GLU A 53 1.58 22.66 11.33
C GLU A 53 1.40 24.15 11.58
N GLN A 54 2.27 25.00 11.02
CA GLN A 54 2.14 26.47 11.10
C GLN A 54 0.81 26.94 10.50
N ILE A 55 0.46 26.48 9.30
CA ILE A 55 -0.81 26.81 8.64
C ILE A 55 -2.00 26.34 9.50
N ALA A 56 -1.94 25.12 10.06
CA ALA A 56 -3.01 24.59 10.90
C ALA A 56 -3.19 25.42 12.19
N GLN A 57 -2.11 25.90 12.80
CA GLN A 57 -2.15 26.77 13.97
C GLN A 57 -2.77 28.14 13.63
N GLU A 58 -2.42 28.73 12.50
CA GLU A 58 -3.00 30.00 12.01
C GLU A 58 -4.50 29.88 11.72
N ILE A 59 -4.93 28.80 11.07
CA ILE A 59 -6.35 28.52 10.80
C ILE A 59 -7.11 28.30 12.12
N ALA A 60 -6.53 27.56 13.07
CA ALA A 60 -7.16 27.35 14.37
C ALA A 60 -7.28 28.66 15.17
N ALA A 61 -6.24 29.51 15.14
CA ALA A 61 -6.23 30.81 15.80
C ALA A 61 -7.25 31.77 15.17
N SER A 62 -7.29 31.88 13.84
CA SER A 62 -8.26 32.71 13.11
C SER A 62 -9.70 32.24 13.31
N THR A 63 -9.95 30.92 13.29
CA THR A 63 -11.28 30.35 13.59
C THR A 63 -11.70 30.65 15.03
N ARG A 64 -10.77 30.55 15.99
CA ARG A 64 -11.05 30.88 17.40
C ARG A 64 -11.33 32.38 17.58
N ALA A 65 -10.58 33.24 16.91
CA ALA A 65 -10.79 34.68 16.90
C ALA A 65 -12.15 35.05 16.28
N ALA A 66 -12.54 34.44 15.16
CA ALA A 66 -13.84 34.65 14.53
C ALA A 66 -15.02 34.23 15.44
N ARG A 67 -14.90 33.10 16.16
CA ARG A 67 -15.90 32.65 17.16
C ARG A 67 -15.98 33.55 18.38
N LEU A 68 -14.88 34.20 18.77
CA LEU A 68 -14.86 35.17 19.87
C LEU A 68 -15.47 36.51 19.44
N ALA A 69 -15.22 36.94 18.20
CA ALA A 69 -15.82 38.14 17.62
C ALA A 69 -17.34 38.02 17.42
N SER A 70 -17.85 36.84 17.05
CA SER A 70 -19.29 36.61 16.88
C SER A 70 -20.07 36.55 18.20
N ARG A 71 -19.39 36.38 19.35
CA ARG A 71 -20.00 36.42 20.70
C ARG A 71 -20.21 37.84 21.24
N GLY A 72 -19.71 38.87 20.54
CA GLY A 72 -19.88 40.27 20.89
C GLY A 72 -21.17 40.93 20.37
N HIS A 73 -21.92 40.27 19.48
CA HIS A 73 -23.24 40.73 19.03
C HIS A 73 -24.34 39.93 19.73
N GLY A 74 -24.79 40.45 20.88
CA GLY A 74 -25.91 39.88 21.60
C GLY A 74 -27.25 40.18 20.93
N ARG A 75 -28.22 39.27 21.19
CA ARG A 75 -29.68 39.35 21.01
C ARG A 75 -30.11 39.07 19.55
N THR A 76 -31.07 38.19 19.22
CA THR A 76 -32.26 37.68 19.91
C THR A 76 -32.60 36.26 19.43
N ASN A 77 -33.28 35.48 20.27
CA ASN A 77 -33.93 34.23 19.87
C ASN A 77 -34.86 34.46 18.67
N SER A 78 -34.56 33.83 17.55
CA SER A 78 -35.55 33.30 16.62
C SER A 78 -34.87 32.31 15.69
N ASP A 79 -35.46 31.12 15.62
CA ASP A 79 -35.14 30.04 14.70
C ASP A 79 -34.77 30.52 13.29
N ALA A 80 -33.60 30.09 12.82
CA ALA A 80 -33.36 29.76 11.42
C ALA A 80 -31.93 29.22 11.29
N SER A 81 -31.84 27.94 10.96
CA SER A 81 -30.70 27.34 10.29
C SER A 81 -30.09 28.31 9.27
N SER A 82 -28.88 28.78 9.51
CA SER A 82 -28.05 29.38 8.47
C SER A 82 -26.81 28.50 8.29
N MET A 83 -26.97 27.52 7.40
CA MET A 83 -25.87 26.92 6.67
C MET A 83 -25.09 28.07 6.01
N VAL A 84 -23.82 28.25 6.41
CA VAL A 84 -22.88 28.95 5.54
C VAL A 84 -22.15 27.89 4.73
N SER A 85 -22.51 27.84 3.46
CA SER A 85 -21.86 27.07 2.42
C SER A 85 -20.45 27.58 2.20
N ILE A 86 -19.48 26.67 2.21
CA ILE A 86 -18.30 26.79 1.35
C ILE A 86 -18.44 25.66 0.33
N ASN A 87 -19.11 25.97 -0.78
CA ASN A 87 -19.01 25.18 -1.99
C ASN A 87 -17.65 25.51 -2.63
N SER A 88 -16.83 24.49 -2.83
CA SER A 88 -15.98 24.40 -4.02
C SER A 88 -16.39 23.11 -4.72
N GLU A 89 -16.60 23.23 -6.03
CA GLU A 89 -17.47 22.39 -6.85
C GLU A 89 -16.98 20.95 -7.02
N GLY A 90 -17.95 20.02 -7.02
CA GLY A 90 -17.89 18.76 -7.76
C GLY A 90 -17.27 17.54 -7.08
N SER A 91 -18.08 16.71 -6.40
CA SER A 91 -18.34 15.30 -6.76
C SER A 91 -18.97 14.52 -5.59
N TYR A 92 -20.07 13.83 -5.89
CA TYR A 92 -20.88 13.02 -4.99
C TYR A 92 -20.14 11.78 -4.46
N SER A 93 -20.16 11.55 -3.14
CA SER A 93 -20.30 10.21 -2.56
C SER A 93 -20.57 10.30 -1.05
N ASN A 94 -21.74 9.79 -0.64
CA ASN A 94 -22.08 9.51 0.75
C ASN A 94 -21.12 8.45 1.33
N SER A 95 -20.54 8.72 2.50
CA SER A 95 -20.18 7.66 3.43
C SER A 95 -20.40 8.13 4.86
N SER A 96 -21.37 7.50 5.51
CA SER A 96 -21.80 7.72 6.88
C SER A 96 -20.94 6.92 7.86
N VAL A 97 -20.43 7.61 8.88
CA VAL A 97 -20.11 7.12 10.24
C VAL A 97 -18.98 6.09 10.37
N THR A 98 -17.91 6.44 11.10
CA THR A 98 -17.57 5.83 12.41
C THR A 98 -16.52 6.68 13.13
N THR A 99 -16.87 7.06 14.35
CA THR A 99 -16.11 7.76 15.38
C THR A 99 -15.05 6.84 16.00
N THR A 100 -13.76 6.97 15.64
CA THR A 100 -12.60 6.54 16.46
C THR A 100 -11.26 6.92 15.81
N ASN A 101 -10.87 8.22 15.73
CA ASN A 101 -9.44 8.64 15.78
C ASN A 101 -9.25 10.18 15.77
N GLU A 102 -9.63 10.85 16.85
CA GLU A 102 -9.50 12.31 17.02
C GLU A 102 -8.05 12.85 16.98
N ARG A 103 -7.02 11.99 17.05
CA ARG A 103 -5.61 12.43 17.10
C ARG A 103 -4.92 12.52 15.75
N PHE A 104 -5.38 11.75 14.74
CA PHE A 104 -4.91 11.87 13.35
C PHE A 104 -5.73 12.90 12.54
N SER A 105 -6.94 13.25 12.99
CA SER A 105 -7.88 14.16 12.30
C SER A 105 -7.46 15.64 12.30
N ARG A 106 -6.42 16.03 13.05
CA ARG A 106 -6.00 17.45 13.15
C ARG A 106 -5.08 17.91 12.01
N VAL A 107 -4.60 17.00 11.16
CA VAL A 107 -3.83 17.31 9.95
C VAL A 107 -4.74 17.08 8.75
N GLY A 108 -5.53 18.10 8.38
CA GLY A 108 -6.36 18.05 7.18
C GLY A 108 -7.81 18.41 7.45
N SER A 109 -8.09 19.71 7.56
CA SER A 109 -9.47 20.23 7.56
C SER A 109 -10.15 20.12 6.19
N SER A 110 -9.40 19.70 5.16
CA SER A 110 -9.87 19.42 3.81
C SER A 110 -9.42 18.01 3.38
N PRO A 111 -10.32 17.14 2.88
CA PRO A 111 -9.96 15.81 2.38
C PRO A 111 -8.96 15.87 1.19
N ALA A 112 -8.89 16.99 0.48
CA ALA A 112 -7.89 17.22 -0.58
C ALA A 112 -6.46 17.38 -0.03
N ASP A 113 -6.30 17.99 1.15
CA ASP A 113 -4.99 18.16 1.81
C ASP A 113 -4.49 16.87 2.45
N LEU A 114 -5.41 16.00 2.88
CA LEU A 114 -5.08 14.71 3.48
C LEU A 114 -4.30 13.85 2.48
N HIS A 115 -4.77 13.78 1.23
CA HIS A 115 -4.09 13.05 0.15
C HIS A 115 -2.95 13.87 -0.47
N GLY A 116 -2.99 15.21 -0.43
CA GLY A 116 -1.87 16.07 -0.87
C GLY A 116 -0.58 15.84 -0.08
N MET A 117 -0.70 15.36 1.16
CA MET A 117 0.44 15.00 2.00
C MET A 117 1.01 13.61 1.68
N TRP A 118 0.25 12.74 1.02
CA TRP A 118 0.69 11.37 0.75
C TRP A 118 1.72 11.34 -0.38
N TYR A 119 2.70 10.46 -0.22
CA TYR A 119 3.66 10.18 -1.26
C TYR A 119 2.96 9.76 -2.58
N PRO A 120 3.36 10.29 -3.74
CA PRO A 120 2.60 10.12 -4.99
C PRO A 120 2.38 8.66 -5.41
N THR A 121 3.37 7.76 -5.24
CA THR A 121 3.20 6.36 -5.64
C THR A 121 2.12 5.65 -4.82
N LEU A 122 2.03 5.93 -3.52
CA LEU A 122 1.00 5.38 -2.65
C LEU A 122 -0.40 5.75 -3.15
N ARG A 123 -0.61 7.02 -3.55
CA ARG A 123 -1.88 7.47 -4.15
C ARG A 123 -2.18 6.73 -5.45
N ARG A 124 -1.19 6.61 -6.34
CA ARG A 124 -1.32 5.94 -7.64
C ARG A 124 -1.68 4.46 -7.47
N THR A 125 -1.03 3.78 -6.53
CA THR A 125 -1.33 2.39 -6.17
C THR A 125 -2.75 2.24 -5.67
N LEU A 126 -3.16 2.99 -4.65
CA LEU A 126 -4.51 2.87 -4.07
C LEU A 126 -5.62 3.19 -5.08
N MET A 127 -5.40 4.19 -5.94
CA MET A 127 -6.34 4.53 -7.02
C MET A 127 -6.45 3.38 -8.03
N CYS A 128 -5.32 2.78 -8.43
CA CYS A 128 -5.30 1.62 -9.31
C CYS A 128 -6.09 0.45 -8.70
N LEU A 129 -5.81 0.09 -7.45
CA LEU A 129 -6.49 -1.01 -6.76
C LEU A 129 -8.00 -0.76 -6.61
N SER A 130 -8.38 0.46 -6.25
CA SER A 130 -9.80 0.83 -6.12
C SER A 130 -10.59 0.65 -7.41
N LYS A 131 -9.94 0.92 -8.56
CA LYS A 131 -10.57 0.75 -9.88
C LYS A 131 -10.62 -0.72 -10.31
N LEU A 132 -9.58 -1.50 -10.01
CA LEU A 132 -9.50 -2.89 -10.43
C LEU A 132 -10.35 -3.84 -9.58
N TYR A 133 -10.56 -3.53 -8.31
CA TYR A 133 -11.24 -4.41 -7.35
C TYR A 133 -12.63 -4.88 -7.80
N ARG A 134 -13.38 -4.05 -8.53
CA ARG A 134 -14.72 -4.39 -9.04
C ARG A 134 -14.76 -4.89 -10.48
N CYS A 135 -13.66 -4.75 -11.21
CA CYS A 135 -13.63 -4.96 -12.66
C CYS A 135 -12.91 -6.24 -13.07
N VAL A 136 -12.24 -6.91 -12.12
CA VAL A 136 -11.34 -8.03 -12.37
C VAL A 136 -11.66 -9.16 -11.40
N ASP A 137 -11.49 -10.39 -11.85
CA ASP A 137 -11.68 -11.58 -11.01
C ASP A 137 -10.68 -11.61 -9.84
N LYS A 138 -11.08 -12.23 -8.72
CA LYS A 138 -10.33 -12.18 -7.46
C LYS A 138 -8.89 -12.66 -7.62
N ALA A 139 -8.65 -13.73 -8.38
CA ALA A 139 -7.32 -14.30 -8.58
C ALA A 139 -6.39 -13.35 -9.35
N ILE A 140 -6.90 -12.71 -10.40
CA ILE A 140 -6.13 -11.76 -11.21
C ILE A 140 -5.88 -10.48 -10.40
N PHE A 141 -6.90 -9.99 -9.70
CA PHE A 141 -6.77 -8.83 -8.82
C PHE A 141 -5.70 -9.05 -7.74
N GLN A 142 -5.63 -10.24 -7.17
CA GLN A 142 -4.62 -10.61 -6.18
C GLN A 142 -3.19 -10.52 -6.74
N GLY A 143 -2.96 -11.05 -7.96
CA GLY A 143 -1.65 -10.94 -8.60
C GLY A 143 -1.26 -9.51 -8.93
N VAL A 144 -2.16 -8.75 -9.55
CA VAL A 144 -1.92 -7.34 -9.90
C VAL A 144 -1.76 -6.46 -8.67
N SER A 145 -2.50 -6.74 -7.59
CA SER A 145 -2.41 -5.97 -6.36
C SER A 145 -1.09 -6.19 -5.62
N LEU A 146 -0.59 -7.43 -5.59
CA LEU A 146 0.72 -7.74 -5.03
C LEU A 146 1.83 -7.01 -5.79
N GLU A 147 1.78 -7.02 -7.12
CA GLU A 147 2.73 -6.31 -7.98
C GLU A 147 2.72 -4.79 -7.70
N ALA A 148 1.53 -4.19 -7.67
CA ALA A 148 1.36 -2.76 -7.44
C ALA A 148 1.83 -2.31 -6.05
N VAL A 149 1.57 -3.13 -5.01
CA VAL A 149 2.00 -2.86 -3.64
C VAL A 149 3.52 -3.02 -3.53
N ASN A 150 4.11 -4.06 -4.10
CA ASN A 150 5.56 -4.25 -4.09
C ASN A 150 6.29 -3.11 -4.81
N ALA A 151 5.81 -2.67 -5.98
CA ALA A 151 6.34 -1.50 -6.67
C ALA A 151 6.27 -0.22 -5.81
N CYS A 152 5.18 -0.03 -5.06
CA CYS A 152 5.05 1.08 -4.12
C CYS A 152 6.05 0.99 -2.97
N LEU A 153 6.25 -0.20 -2.39
CA LEU A 153 7.19 -0.43 -1.29
C LEU A 153 8.63 -0.15 -1.71
N LEU A 154 9.03 -0.60 -2.90
CA LEU A 154 10.35 -0.32 -3.48
C LEU A 154 10.56 1.18 -3.69
N SER A 155 9.57 1.88 -4.24
CA SER A 155 9.62 3.34 -4.41
C SER A 155 9.72 4.07 -3.07
N LEU A 156 8.99 3.61 -2.05
CA LEU A 156 9.02 4.21 -0.72
C LEU A 156 10.37 3.99 -0.02
N SER A 157 10.97 2.80 -0.18
CA SER A 157 12.31 2.50 0.34
C SER A 157 13.38 3.39 -0.31
N SER A 158 13.33 3.56 -1.63
CA SER A 158 14.22 4.47 -2.37
C SER A 158 14.07 5.94 -1.92
N ALA A 159 12.83 6.40 -1.73
CA ALA A 159 12.56 7.73 -1.19
C ALA A 159 13.09 7.89 0.25
N GLY A 160 12.92 6.87 1.10
CA GLY A 160 13.48 6.84 2.46
C GLY A 160 15.01 6.98 2.44
N GLY A 161 15.70 6.25 1.56
CA GLY A 161 17.16 6.39 1.38
C GLY A 161 17.59 7.80 0.96
N SER A 162 16.82 8.42 0.05
CA SER A 162 17.09 9.79 -0.41
C SER A 162 16.87 10.84 0.69
N ILE A 163 15.87 10.66 1.54
CA ILE A 163 15.60 11.52 2.71
C ILE A 163 16.69 11.33 3.77
N ALA A 164 17.15 10.10 4.00
CA ALA A 164 18.21 9.80 4.95
C ALA A 164 19.52 10.52 4.57
N ALA A 165 19.81 10.63 3.27
CA ALA A 165 20.97 11.34 2.76
C ALA A 165 20.87 12.88 2.90
N THR A 166 19.65 13.43 2.91
CA THR A 166 19.44 14.90 2.87
C THR A 166 19.20 15.51 4.26
N SER A 167 18.33 14.90 5.08
CA SER A 167 17.82 15.52 6.31
C SER A 167 18.34 14.84 7.58
N SER A 168 18.02 13.55 7.78
CA SER A 168 18.46 12.73 8.92
C SER A 168 17.90 11.30 8.79
N PRO A 169 18.61 10.26 9.28
CA PRO A 169 18.09 8.90 9.30
C PRO A 169 16.79 8.76 10.12
N THR A 170 16.63 9.54 11.19
CA THR A 170 15.39 9.51 12.01
C THR A 170 14.18 9.98 11.20
N HIS A 171 14.36 11.02 10.40
CA HIS A 171 13.31 11.57 9.54
C HIS A 171 12.93 10.59 8.41
N ALA A 172 13.91 9.88 7.85
CA ALA A 172 13.66 8.82 6.88
C ALA A 172 12.81 7.68 7.48
N SER A 173 13.15 7.22 8.69
CA SER A 173 12.38 6.19 9.39
C SER A 173 10.95 6.64 9.68
N LEU A 174 10.76 7.88 10.14
CA LEU A 174 9.42 8.44 10.40
C LEU A 174 8.60 8.57 9.11
N PHE A 175 9.22 9.01 8.02
CA PHE A 175 8.59 9.05 6.69
C PHE A 175 8.12 7.66 6.26
N GLN A 176 8.98 6.65 6.40
CA GLN A 176 8.66 5.27 6.00
C GLN A 176 7.54 4.69 6.87
N ILE A 177 7.64 4.81 8.20
CA ILE A 177 6.61 4.33 9.13
C ILE A 177 5.25 4.97 8.82
N LYS A 178 5.20 6.30 8.64
CA LYS A 178 3.96 7.01 8.31
C LYS A 178 3.31 6.45 7.04
N HIS A 179 4.07 6.31 5.96
CA HIS A 179 3.51 5.87 4.68
C HIS A 179 3.16 4.37 4.66
N LEU A 180 3.90 3.53 5.38
CA LEU A 180 3.55 2.12 5.55
C LEU A 180 2.25 1.94 6.35
N LEU A 181 2.07 2.72 7.41
CA LEU A 181 0.82 2.69 8.20
C LEU A 181 -0.38 3.13 7.35
N ILE A 182 -0.22 4.20 6.57
CA ILE A 182 -1.28 4.64 5.63
C ILE A 182 -1.55 3.54 4.62
N LEU A 183 -0.53 2.96 3.99
CA LEU A 183 -0.69 1.91 2.99
C LEU A 183 -1.45 0.71 3.57
N ARG A 184 -1.08 0.26 4.77
CA ARG A 184 -1.74 -0.85 5.46
C ARG A 184 -3.20 -0.54 5.76
N GLU A 185 -3.48 0.63 6.33
CA GLU A 185 -4.86 1.05 6.66
C GLU A 185 -5.73 1.10 5.41
N GLN A 186 -5.21 1.65 4.32
CA GLN A 186 -5.95 1.77 3.07
C GLN A 186 -6.08 0.43 2.32
N LEU A 187 -5.26 -0.58 2.65
CA LEU A 187 -5.34 -1.93 2.07
C LEU A 187 -6.29 -2.89 2.81
N ALA A 188 -6.60 -2.62 4.08
CA ALA A 188 -7.56 -3.39 4.88
C ALA A 188 -8.91 -3.66 4.17
N PRO A 189 -9.58 -2.68 3.52
CA PRO A 189 -10.86 -2.92 2.86
C PRO A 189 -10.76 -3.80 1.61
N PHE A 190 -9.58 -3.91 0.99
CA PHE A 190 -9.39 -4.70 -0.23
C PHE A 190 -9.16 -6.19 0.03
N GLN A 191 -9.05 -6.62 1.30
CA GLN A 191 -8.76 -8.00 1.69
C GLN A 191 -7.56 -8.59 0.91
N VAL A 192 -6.57 -7.74 0.57
CA VAL A 192 -5.31 -8.15 -0.10
C VAL A 192 -4.43 -8.99 0.86
N GLU A 193 -4.86 -9.14 2.12
CA GLU A 193 -4.19 -9.76 3.26
C GLU A 193 -3.89 -11.26 3.16
N SER A 194 -3.79 -11.87 1.96
CA SER A 194 -3.46 -13.31 1.87
C SER A 194 -2.47 -13.72 0.78
N ILE A 195 -1.57 -12.84 0.32
CA ILE A 195 -0.28 -13.24 -0.30
C ILE A 195 0.83 -12.25 0.09
N LEU A 196 0.94 -11.93 1.38
CA LEU A 196 2.30 -11.92 1.93
C LEU A 196 2.59 -13.37 2.27
N VAL A 197 2.75 -14.21 1.24
CA VAL A 197 3.43 -15.48 1.47
C VAL A 197 4.87 -15.06 1.70
N GLU A 198 5.22 -14.82 2.95
CA GLU A 198 6.59 -15.05 3.38
C GLU A 198 6.83 -16.54 3.15
N THR A 199 7.17 -16.93 1.91
CA THR A 199 7.81 -18.21 1.65
C THR A 199 9.19 -18.08 2.26
N SER A 200 9.26 -18.17 3.59
CA SER A 200 10.52 -18.44 4.25
C SER A 200 10.88 -19.86 3.82
N LEU A 201 11.78 -19.93 2.85
CA LEU A 201 12.43 -21.19 2.50
C LEU A 201 13.35 -21.54 3.66
N ASP A 202 13.06 -22.64 4.36
CA ASP A 202 13.94 -23.14 5.40
C ASP A 202 15.21 -23.73 4.76
N TRP A 203 16.28 -22.93 4.75
CA TRP A 203 17.59 -23.31 4.24
C TRP A 203 18.39 -24.20 5.19
N SER A 204 17.85 -24.56 6.37
CA SER A 204 18.59 -25.35 7.35
C SER A 204 18.96 -26.73 6.79
N LYS A 205 18.03 -27.38 6.05
CA LYS A 205 18.29 -28.66 5.38
C LYS A 205 19.32 -28.54 4.25
N LEU A 206 19.30 -27.44 3.49
CA LEU A 206 20.29 -27.19 2.46
C LEU A 206 21.69 -27.02 3.07
N LYS A 207 21.79 -26.32 4.20
CA LYS A 207 23.04 -26.13 4.94
C LYS A 207 23.60 -27.47 5.44
N ASP A 208 22.77 -28.32 6.01
CA ASP A 208 23.16 -29.63 6.51
C ASP A 208 23.57 -30.58 5.36
N ALA A 209 22.81 -30.58 4.26
CA ALA A 209 23.14 -31.34 3.05
C ALA A 209 24.43 -30.82 2.38
N ALA A 210 24.65 -29.51 2.34
CA ALA A 210 25.87 -28.90 1.81
C ALA A 210 27.09 -29.22 2.68
N TYR A 211 26.92 -29.23 4.01
CA TYR A 211 27.98 -29.65 4.93
C TYR A 211 28.35 -31.13 4.73
N GLY A 212 27.34 -31.99 4.53
CA GLY A 212 27.54 -33.40 4.16
C GLY A 212 28.30 -33.57 2.84
N LEU A 213 27.99 -32.76 1.82
CA LEU A 213 28.69 -32.76 0.53
C LEU A 213 30.18 -32.36 0.67
N VAL A 214 30.47 -31.33 1.47
CA VAL A 214 31.84 -30.88 1.74
C VAL A 214 32.63 -31.93 2.53
N GLN A 215 31.99 -32.58 3.50
CA GLN A 215 32.60 -33.66 4.28
C GLN A 215 32.85 -34.92 3.44
N GLN A 216 31.98 -35.20 2.46
CA GLN A 216 32.06 -36.34 1.55
C GLN A 216 32.71 -36.01 0.19
N ARG A 217 33.58 -34.99 0.13
CA ARG A 217 34.25 -34.54 -1.11
C ARG A 217 35.04 -35.63 -1.85
N ALA A 218 35.40 -36.73 -1.20
CA ALA A 218 36.10 -37.86 -1.80
C ALA A 218 35.20 -38.74 -2.68
N ASN A 219 33.88 -38.67 -2.49
CA ASN A 219 32.89 -39.53 -3.15
C ASN A 219 31.94 -38.74 -4.09
N LEU A 220 32.33 -37.52 -4.49
CA LEU A 220 31.52 -36.62 -5.33
C LEU A 220 31.16 -37.25 -6.70
N PHE A 221 32.05 -38.06 -7.25
CA PHE A 221 31.90 -38.69 -8.56
C PHE A 221 32.02 -40.21 -8.51
N SER A 222 31.67 -40.83 -7.37
CA SER A 222 31.64 -42.28 -7.31
C SER A 222 30.58 -42.80 -8.30
N PHE A 223 30.95 -43.76 -9.15
CA PHE A 223 30.08 -44.36 -10.18
C PHE A 223 29.13 -45.44 -9.60
N GLY A 224 28.91 -45.44 -8.28
CA GLY A 224 28.02 -46.37 -7.57
C GLY A 224 26.89 -45.65 -6.83
N SER A 225 26.06 -46.39 -6.10
CA SER A 225 24.89 -45.86 -5.37
C SER A 225 25.21 -44.86 -4.25
N ASN A 226 26.49 -44.63 -3.92
CA ASN A 226 26.97 -43.72 -2.88
C ASN A 226 27.52 -42.43 -3.48
N ASN A 227 26.73 -41.76 -4.33
CA ASN A 227 27.13 -40.52 -4.96
C ASN A 227 26.65 -39.33 -4.10
N ALA A 228 27.61 -38.59 -3.53
CA ALA A 228 27.31 -37.49 -2.62
C ALA A 228 26.55 -36.34 -3.30
N ILE A 229 26.70 -36.17 -4.62
CA ILE A 229 25.94 -35.17 -5.39
C ILE A 229 24.47 -35.61 -5.55
N LEU A 230 24.23 -36.89 -5.84
CA LEU A 230 22.85 -37.40 -5.90
C LEU A 230 22.19 -37.33 -4.53
N GLN A 231 22.91 -37.62 -3.45
CA GLN A 231 22.41 -37.44 -2.10
C GLN A 231 22.11 -35.96 -1.79
N PHE A 232 22.99 -35.03 -2.18
CA PHE A 232 22.74 -33.59 -2.04
C PHE A 232 21.52 -33.11 -2.84
N ILE A 233 21.30 -33.62 -4.05
CA ILE A 233 20.13 -33.25 -4.87
C ILE A 233 18.84 -33.84 -4.29
N VAL A 234 18.89 -35.08 -3.78
CA VAL A 234 17.73 -35.76 -3.19
C VAL A 234 17.37 -35.16 -1.83
N GLU A 235 18.36 -34.84 -1.01
CA GLU A 235 18.19 -34.45 0.40
C GLU A 235 18.25 -32.92 0.61
N GLY A 236 18.85 -32.18 -0.33
CA GLY A 236 19.01 -30.72 -0.29
C GLY A 236 17.86 -29.93 -0.90
N THR A 237 16.71 -30.57 -1.20
CA THR A 237 15.51 -29.83 -1.59
C THR A 237 14.99 -29.03 -0.38
N PRO A 238 14.96 -27.68 -0.45
CA PRO A 238 14.49 -26.88 0.67
C PRO A 238 13.01 -27.17 0.91
N ASN A 239 12.65 -27.34 2.18
CA ASN A 239 11.26 -27.58 2.57
C ASN A 239 10.52 -26.24 2.59
N VAL A 240 9.39 -26.16 1.90
CA VAL A 240 8.55 -24.97 1.92
C VAL A 240 7.71 -25.04 3.19
N THR A 241 8.17 -24.38 4.25
CA THR A 241 7.42 -24.26 5.49
C THR A 241 6.57 -22.99 5.45
N GLU A 242 5.27 -23.16 5.30
CA GLU A 242 4.29 -22.06 5.43
C GLU A 242 4.17 -21.69 6.92
N HIS A 243 4.70 -20.55 7.32
CA HIS A 243 4.50 -20.02 8.67
C HIS A 243 3.31 -19.04 8.66
N GLN A 244 2.11 -19.54 8.93
CA GLN A 244 0.95 -18.70 9.25
C GLN A 244 1.16 -18.12 10.66
N MET A 245 1.71 -16.92 10.72
CA MET A 245 1.76 -16.15 11.96
C MET A 245 0.43 -15.41 12.13
N ASP A 246 -0.56 -16.12 12.67
CA ASP A 246 -1.84 -15.54 13.06
C ASP A 246 -1.62 -14.56 14.23
N SER A 247 -1.32 -13.31 13.86
CA SER A 247 -1.00 -12.22 14.81
C SER A 247 -2.17 -11.88 15.73
N LYS A 248 -3.36 -12.46 15.53
CA LYS A 248 -4.51 -12.25 16.40
C LYS A 248 -4.46 -13.11 17.67
N ARG A 249 -3.76 -14.25 17.66
CA ARG A 249 -3.69 -15.15 18.81
C ARG A 249 -2.64 -14.76 19.85
N ASP A 250 -1.63 -14.00 19.46
CA ASP A 250 -0.51 -13.62 20.33
C ASP A 250 -0.76 -12.34 21.14
N VAL A 251 -1.91 -11.67 20.90
CA VAL A 251 -2.31 -10.44 21.60
C VAL A 251 -3.28 -10.71 22.76
N ASP A 252 -3.88 -11.91 22.81
CA ASP A 252 -4.86 -12.30 23.85
C ASP A 252 -4.23 -13.14 24.99
N MET A 253 -2.93 -12.97 25.30
CA MET A 253 -2.28 -13.58 26.47
C MET A 253 -1.81 -12.57 27.51
#